data_AF-A0A2T2WSY8-F1
#
_entry.id   AF-A0A2T2WSY8-F1
#
_cell.length_a   1.000
_cell.length_b   1.000
_cell.length_c   1.000
_cell.angle_alpha   90.00
_cell.angle_beta   90.00
_cell.angle_gamma   90.00
#
_symmetry.space_group_name_H-M   'P 1'
#
loop_
_entity.id
_entity.type
_entity.pdbx_description
1 polymer ?
#
loop_
_entity_poly.entity_id
_entity_poly.type
_entity_poly.pdbx_seq_one_letter_code
_entity_poly.pdbx_strand_id
1 'polypeptide(L)' 'MIIPFKYRMDVPISNSLAGKLSNYAQDMQTDEESIILEALTMYLESEPCQLIHTPRITAGLRPRK' A
#
# COMPACT_ATOMS: atom_id res chain seq x y z
N MET A 1 1.17 10.19 26.45
CA MET A 1 0.38 8.96 26.25
C MET A 1 0.15 8.83 24.75
N ILE A 2 0.79 7.88 24.08
CA ILE A 2 0.57 7.65 22.64
C ILE A 2 -0.63 6.72 22.52
N ILE A 3 -1.73 7.20 21.93
CA ILE A 3 -2.89 6.37 21.66
C ILE A 3 -2.60 5.63 20.35
N PRO A 4 -2.52 4.29 20.34
CA PRO A 4 -2.34 3.55 19.10
C PRO A 4 -3.59 3.78 18.23
N PHE A 5 -3.38 4.40 17.07
CA PHE A 5 -4.43 4.50 16.05
C PHE A 5 -4.63 3.10 15.43
N LYS A 6 -5.82 2.52 15.63
CA LYS A 6 -6.26 1.34 14.91
C LYS A 6 -7.13 1.78 13.74
N TYR A 7 -6.69 1.49 12.52
CA TYR A 7 -7.48 1.70 11.31
C TYR A 7 -8.29 0.44 11.01
N ARG A 8 -9.56 0.59 10.64
CA ARG A 8 -10.40 -0.50 10.12
C ARG A 8 -10.81 -0.15 8.70
N MET A 9 -10.63 -1.09 7.78
CA MET A 9 -10.95 -0.90 6.37
C MET A 9 -11.63 -2.16 5.84
N ASP A 10 -12.80 -2.00 5.23
CA ASP A 10 -13.45 -3.07 4.49
C ASP A 10 -12.92 -3.07 3.05
N VAL A 11 -12.18 -4.12 2.69
CA VAL A 11 -11.62 -4.29 1.35
C VAL A 11 -12.38 -5.40 0.64
N PRO A 12 -13.16 -5.10 -0.41
CA PRO A 12 -13.81 -6.14 -1.19
C PRO A 12 -12.76 -6.94 -1.95
N ILE A 13 -12.69 -8.24 -1.66
CA ILE A 13 -11.79 -9.18 -2.34
C ILE A 13 -12.59 -10.32 -2.97
N SER A 14 -11.99 -10.97 -3.97
CA SER A 14 -12.60 -12.15 -4.59
C SER A 14 -12.59 -13.35 -3.64
N ASN A 15 -13.58 -14.24 -3.77
CA ASN A 15 -13.65 -15.48 -2.99
C ASN A 15 -12.40 -16.37 -3.16
N SER A 16 -11.79 -16.33 -4.36
CA SER A 16 -10.54 -17.07 -4.61
C SER A 16 -9.38 -16.50 -3.80
N LEU A 17 -9.28 -15.17 -3.69
CA LEU A 17 -8.23 -14.53 -2.90
C LEU A 17 -8.46 -14.74 -1.40
N ALA A 18 -9.71 -14.63 -0.94
CA ALA A 18 -10.08 -14.92 0.45
C ALA A 18 -9.70 -16.35 0.86
N GLY A 19 -10.00 -17.34 0.02
CA GLY A 19 -9.63 -18.73 0.30
C GLY A 19 -8.12 -18.96 0.37
N LYS A 20 -7.35 -18.30 -0.50
CA LYS A 20 -5.88 -18.37 -0.47
C LYS A 20 -5.31 -17.72 0.78
N LEU A 21 -5.82 -16.55 1.17
CA LEU A 21 -5.43 -15.86 2.40
C LEU A 21 -5.70 -16.72 3.63
N SER A 22 -6.89 -17.31 3.71
CA SER A 22 -7.29 -18.16 4.84
C SER A 22 -6.41 -19.40 4.98
N ASN A 23 -6.13 -20.09 3.87
CA ASN A 23 -5.22 -21.24 3.86
C ASN A 23 -3.80 -20.83 4.28
N TYR A 24 -3.30 -19.71 3.75
CA TYR A 24 -1.96 -19.22 4.10
C TYR A 24 -1.86 -18.79 5.56
N ALA A 25 -2.90 -18.16 6.10
CA ALA A 25 -3.02 -17.82 7.52
C ALA A 25 -2.98 -19.07 8.40
N GLN A 26 -3.71 -20.11 8.01
CA GLN A 26 -3.70 -21.39 8.71
C GLN A 26 -2.33 -22.06 8.68
N ASP A 27 -1.67 -22.08 7.51
CA ASP A 27 -0.34 -22.68 7.34
C ASP A 27 0.72 -21.96 8.19
N MET A 28 0.64 -20.63 8.26
CA MET A 28 1.55 -19.78 9.03
C MET A 28 1.16 -19.63 10.50
N GLN A 29 0.05 -20.25 10.93
CA GLN A 29 -0.51 -20.14 12.29
C GLN A 29 -0.68 -18.69 12.74
N THR A 30 -1.11 -17.84 11.81
CA THR A 30 -1.29 -16.40 12.02
C THR A 30 -2.68 -15.97 11.56
N ASP A 31 -3.04 -14.71 11.75
CA ASP A 31 -4.28 -14.12 11.27
C ASP A 31 -4.12 -13.50 9.87
N GLU A 32 -5.23 -13.41 9.14
CA GLU A 32 -5.27 -12.84 7.80
C GLU A 32 -4.87 -11.36 7.78
N GLU A 33 -5.15 -10.60 8.85
CA GLU A 33 -4.81 -9.17 8.94
C GLU A 33 -3.29 -8.98 8.99
N SER A 34 -2.60 -9.79 9.79
CA SER A 34 -1.13 -9.79 9.91
C SER A 34 -0.46 -10.05 8.57
N ILE A 35 -0.97 -11.02 7.79
CA ILE A 35 -0.45 -11.31 6.44
C ILE A 35 -0.63 -10.13 5.50
N ILE A 36 -1.81 -9.50 5.51
CA ILE A 36 -2.10 -8.34 4.66
C ILE A 36 -1.18 -7.17 5.03
N LEU A 37 -0.98 -6.92 6.33
CA LEU A 37 -0.08 -5.87 6.82
C LEU A 37 1.37 -6.13 6.45
N GLU A 38 1.83 -7.38 6.56
CA GLU A 38 3.18 -7.77 6.16
C GLU A 38 3.39 -7.56 4.66
N ALA A 39 2.44 -8.01 3.82
CA ALA A 39 2.48 -7.81 2.38
C ALA A 39 2.51 -6.32 1.99
N LEU A 40 1.71 -5.50 2.66
CA LEU A 40 1.71 -4.04 2.45
C LEU A 40 3.04 -3.40 2.87
N THR A 41 3.59 -3.83 3.99
CA THR A 41 4.89 -3.34 4.49
C THR A 41 5.99 -3.67 3.49
N MET A 42 6.07 -4.93 3.05
CA MET A 42 7.03 -5.37 2.04
C MET A 42 6.87 -4.60 0.72
N TYR A 43 5.64 -4.37 0.27
CA TYR A 43 5.39 -3.59 -0.95
C TYR A 43 5.90 -2.15 -0.81
N LEU A 44 5.58 -1.48 0.30
CA LEU A 44 6.00 -0.10 0.56
C LEU A 44 7.51 0.02 0.77
N GLU A 45 8.16 -0.97 1.36
CA GLU A 45 9.61 -1.00 1.57
C GLU A 45 10.38 -1.40 0.29
N SER A 46 9.76 -2.15 -0.61
CA SER A 46 10.37 -2.59 -1.88
C SER A 46 10.46 -1.49 -2.95
N GLU A 47 9.68 -0.42 -2.82
CA GLU A 47 9.73 0.76 -3.68
C GLU A 47 10.54 1.86 -2.97
N PRO A 48 11.67 2.36 -3.51
CA PRO A 48 12.05 3.72 -3.21
C PRO A 48 10.99 4.59 -3.86
N CYS A 49 10.03 5.11 -3.09
CA CYS A 49 8.99 6.04 -3.53
C CYS A 49 9.52 6.92 -4.66
N GLN A 50 9.18 6.59 -5.91
CA GLN A 50 9.34 7.54 -7.00
C GLN A 50 8.26 8.58 -6.72
N LEU A 51 8.62 9.57 -5.91
CA LEU A 51 7.96 10.86 -5.80
C LEU A 51 7.99 11.48 -7.21
N ILE A 52 7.10 11.02 -8.08
CA ILE A 52 6.71 11.71 -9.29
C ILE A 52 5.86 12.89 -8.82
N HIS A 53 6.53 13.87 -8.23
CA HIS A 53 6.01 15.21 -8.02
C HIS A 53 6.82 16.18 -8.88
N THR A 54 6.74 15.97 -10.19
CA THR A 54 7.06 17.02 -11.16
C THR A 54 5.96 17.08 -12.22
N PRO A 55 4.91 17.89 -12.05
CA PRO A 55 4.43 18.63 -13.19
C PRO A 55 5.53 19.61 -13.58
N ARG A 56 6.27 19.19 -14.59
CA ARG A 56 7.11 19.98 -15.48
C ARG A 56 6.41 21.30 -15.81
N ILE A 57 6.63 22.35 -15.01
CA ILE A 57 6.33 23.72 -15.45
C ILE A 57 7.43 24.06 -16.46
N THR A 58 7.21 23.66 -17.71
CA THR A 58 7.76 24.37 -18.86
C THR A 58 7.15 25.76 -18.87
N ALA A 59 7.68 26.67 -18.06
CA ALA A 59 7.54 28.10 -18.30
C ALA A 59 8.46 28.46 -19.48
N GLY A 60 8.07 28.01 -20.68
CA GLY A 60 8.50 28.59 -21.93
C GLY A 60 7.91 29.99 -22.05
N LEU A 61 8.45 30.95 -21.30
CA LEU A 61 8.16 32.37 -21.48
C LEU A 61 9.12 32.91 -22.56
N ARG A 62 8.52 33.15 -23.72
CA ARG A 62 9.13 33.70 -24.94
C ARG A 62 9.93 34.99 -24.66
N PRO A 63 10.98 35.29 -25.46
CA PRO A 63 11.65 36.58 -25.42
C PRO A 63 10.68 37.69 -25.86
N ARG A 64 10.54 38.74 -25.05
CA ARG A 64 9.95 40.01 -25.52
C ARG A 64 11.01 40.76 -26.34
N LYS A 65 10.61 41.15 -27.55
CA LYS A 65 11.30 42.13 -28.40
C LYS A 65 11.32 43.50 -27.74
#